data_AF-A0A512CXP2-F1
#
_entry.id   AF-A0A512CXP2-F1
#
_cell.length_a   1.000
_cell.length_b   1.000
_cell.length_c   1.000
_cell.angle_alpha   90.00
_cell.angle_beta   90.00
_cell.angle_gamma   90.00
#
_symmetry.space_group_name_H-M   'P 1'
#
loop_
_entity.id
_entity.type
_entity.pdbx_description
1 polymer ?
#
loop_
_entity_poly.entity_id
_entity_poly.type
_entity_poly.pdbx_seq_one_letter_code
_entity_poly.pdbx_strand_id
1 'polypeptide(L)'
;MDSWSALLRVVAVTDEHSGGNPPVTLRPDPRHRMPGRGAWLHPTPDCLELAVRRKAFGRALRLQVAVDVGPVARHLGIQHP
;
A
#
# COMPACT_ATOMS: atom_id res chain seq x y z
N MET A 1 -21.57 6.50 5.26
CA MET A 1 -21.60 6.38 3.79
C MET A 1 -20.56 5.33 3.44
N ASP A 2 -20.92 4.08 3.69
CA ASP A 2 -20.05 2.93 3.59
C ASP A 2 -20.01 2.52 2.12
N SER A 3 -18.90 2.85 1.45
CA SER A 3 -18.74 2.61 0.02
C SER A 3 -18.63 1.10 -0.26
N TRP A 4 -19.58 0.56 -1.03
CA TRP A 4 -19.67 -0.86 -1.45
C TRP A 4 -18.56 -1.23 -2.46
N SER A 5 -17.29 -1.27 -2.03
CA SER A 5 -16.15 -1.42 -2.93
C SER A 5 -15.54 -2.82 -2.92
N ALA A 6 -15.24 -3.35 -4.12
CA ALA A 6 -14.24 -4.40 -4.29
C ALA A 6 -12.91 -3.92 -3.67
N LEU A 7 -12.37 -4.70 -2.74
CA LEU A 7 -11.14 -4.34 -2.03
C LEU A 7 -9.97 -4.21 -3.00
N LEU A 8 -9.15 -3.18 -2.83
CA LEU A 8 -7.87 -3.03 -3.50
C LEU A 8 -6.82 -3.84 -2.74
N ARG A 9 -6.17 -4.80 -3.41
CA ARG A 9 -4.94 -5.40 -2.91
C ARG A 9 -3.79 -4.42 -3.09
N VAL A 10 -3.01 -4.20 -2.05
CA VAL A 10 -1.72 -3.49 -2.13
C VAL A 10 -0.60 -4.46 -1.79
N VAL A 11 0.49 -4.44 -2.54
CA VAL A 11 1.59 -5.42 -2.43
C VAL A 11 2.88 -4.69 -2.09
N ALA A 12 3.63 -5.22 -1.12
CA ALA A 12 4.97 -4.74 -0.81
C ALA A 12 5.95 -5.17 -1.90
N VAL A 13 6.71 -4.21 -2.41
CA VAL A 13 7.82 -4.43 -3.34
C VAL A 13 9.07 -3.84 -2.73
N THR A 14 10.15 -4.62 -2.73
CA THR A 14 11.50 -4.21 -2.32
C THR A 14 12.43 -4.29 -3.51
N ASP A 15 13.39 -3.38 -3.60
CA ASP A 15 14.52 -3.56 -4.49
C ASP A 15 15.55 -4.47 -3.81
N GLU A 16 15.59 -5.75 -4.19
CA GLU A 16 16.53 -6.73 -3.64
C GLU A 16 17.98 -6.45 -4.04
N HIS A 17 18.24 -5.54 -4.99
CA HIS A 17 19.58 -5.14 -5.41
C HIS A 17 20.14 -3.96 -4.62
N SER A 18 19.29 -3.27 -3.85
CA SER A 18 19.71 -2.23 -2.93
C SER A 18 20.32 -2.87 -1.67
N GLY A 19 21.64 -3.14 -1.70
CA GLY A 19 22.36 -3.75 -0.58
C GLY A 19 22.12 -2.99 0.74
N GLY A 20 21.46 -3.64 1.70
CA GLY A 20 21.06 -3.04 2.97
C GLY A 20 19.60 -3.39 3.34
N ASN A 21 18.90 -2.44 3.96
CA ASN A 21 17.46 -2.53 4.25
C ASN A 21 16.71 -1.68 3.21
N PRO A 22 16.36 -2.24 2.04
CA PRO A 22 15.83 -1.47 0.94
C PRO A 22 14.49 -0.81 1.31
N PRO A 23 14.24 0.41 0.81
CA PRO A 23 12.94 1.04 1.01
C PRO A 23 11.85 0.14 0.43
N VAL A 24 10.76 -0.06 1.19
CA VAL A 24 9.62 -0.85 0.75
C VAL A 24 8.60 0.08 0.12
N THR A 25 8.21 -0.18 -1.12
CA THR A 25 7.17 0.56 -1.83
C THR A 25 5.92 -0.28 -1.94
N LEU A 26 4.76 0.30 -1.62
CA LEU A 26 3.47 -0.35 -1.85
C LEU A 26 3.00 -0.09 -3.28
N ARG A 27 2.65 -1.16 -3.99
CA ARG A 27 2.03 -1.08 -5.31
C ARG A 27 0.56 -1.51 -5.27
N PRO A 28 -0.35 -0.77 -5.93
CA PRO A 28 -1.72 -1.21 -6.12
C PRO A 28 -1.74 -2.42 -7.06
N ASP A 29 -2.50 -3.45 -6.70
CA ASP A 29 -2.71 -4.69 -7.46
C ASP A 29 -4.22 -4.91 -7.69
N PRO A 30 -4.90 -4.05 -8.48
CA PRO A 30 -6.35 -4.14 -8.68
C PRO A 30 -6.80 -5.42 -9.40
N ARG A 31 -5.86 -6.17 -9.99
CA ARG A 31 -6.12 -7.44 -10.71
C ARG A 31 -5.69 -8.68 -9.93
N HIS A 32 -5.12 -8.53 -8.73
CA HIS A 32 -4.64 -9.61 -7.87
C HIS A 32 -3.61 -10.52 -8.56
N ARG A 33 -2.69 -9.94 -9.34
CA ARG A 33 -1.68 -10.68 -10.13
C ARG A 33 -0.27 -10.52 -9.61
N MET A 34 0.00 -9.60 -8.70
CA MET A 34 1.37 -9.35 -8.25
C MET A 34 1.84 -10.42 -7.25
N PRO A 35 3.09 -10.92 -7.40
CA PRO A 35 3.68 -11.84 -6.43
C PRO A 35 4.03 -11.10 -5.13
N GLY A 36 4.13 -11.84 -4.04
CA GLY A 36 4.54 -11.32 -2.73
C GLY A 36 3.39 -11.05 -1.75
N ARG A 37 3.74 -10.44 -0.62
CA ARG A 37 2.81 -10.20 0.49
C ARG A 37 1.91 -9.01 0.17
N GLY A 38 0.60 -9.23 0.29
CA GLY A 38 -0.41 -8.21 0.05
C GLY A 38 -1.26 -7.91 1.28
N ALA A 39 -1.79 -6.69 1.34
CA ALA A 39 -2.79 -6.24 2.29
C ALA A 39 -4.02 -5.72 1.52
N TRP A 40 -5.17 -5.78 2.16
CA TRP A 40 -6.42 -5.30 1.59
C TRP A 40 -6.74 -3.90 2.10
N LEU A 41 -7.22 -3.06 1.19
CA LEU A 41 -7.57 -1.67 1.45
C LEU A 41 -8.88 -1.37 0.73
N HIS A 42 -9.80 -0.65 1.36
CA HIS A 42 -10.90 -0.03 0.60
C HIS A 42 -10.30 1.05 -0.31
N PRO A 43 -10.66 1.11 -1.60
CA PRO A 43 -10.08 2.04 -2.56
C PRO A 43 -10.59 3.47 -2.36
N THR A 44 -10.38 4.04 -1.18
CA THR A 44 -10.75 5.41 -0.82
C THR A 44 -9.56 6.12 -0.16
N PRO A 45 -9.43 7.45 -0.37
CA PRO A 45 -8.38 8.25 0.26
C PRO A 45 -8.36 8.14 1.78
N ASP A 46 -9.52 8.23 2.43
CA ASP A 46 -9.66 8.18 3.89
C ASP A 46 -9.13 6.87 4.47
N CYS A 47 -9.37 5.74 3.78
CA CYS A 47 -8.85 4.45 4.20
C CYS A 47 -7.33 4.37 4.06
N LEU A 48 -6.75 4.96 3.00
CA LEU A 48 -5.30 5.04 2.85
C LEU A 48 -4.68 5.91 3.96
N GLU A 49 -5.22 7.10 4.20
CA GLU A 49 -4.72 8.02 5.23
C GLU A 49 -4.78 7.38 6.62
N LEU A 50 -5.92 6.75 6.95
CA LEU A 50 -6.09 6.04 8.21
C LEU A 50 -5.09 4.90 8.37
N ALA A 51 -4.86 4.12 7.31
CA ALA A 51 -3.90 3.01 7.31
C ALA A 51 -2.46 3.51 7.51
N VAL A 52 -2.08 4.62 6.87
CA VAL A 52 -0.77 5.27 7.05
C VAL A 52 -0.61 5.76 8.49
N ARG A 53 -1.58 6.56 8.98
CA ARG A 53 -1.56 7.14 10.33
C ARG A 53 -1.44 6.06 11.42
N ARG A 54 -2.12 4.92 11.23
CA ARG A 54 -2.09 3.78 12.17
C ARG A 54 -0.94 2.81 11.95
N LYS A 55 -0.03 3.07 10.99
CA LYS A 55 1.04 2.14 10.59
C LYS A 55 0.52 0.73 10.26
N ALA A 56 -0.69 0.65 9.69
CA ALA A 56 -1.40 -0.62 9.48
C ALA A 56 -0.69 -1.53 8.47
N PHE A 57 -0.10 -0.96 7.41
CA PHE A 57 0.62 -1.72 6.40
C PHE A 57 1.87 -2.43 6.96
N GLY A 58 2.60 -1.78 7.87
CA GLY A 58 3.75 -2.40 8.54
C GLY A 58 3.35 -3.67 9.27
N ARG A 59 2.26 -3.62 10.05
CA ARG A 59 1.72 -4.80 10.74
C ARG A 59 1.19 -5.86 9.76
N ALA A 60 0.38 -5.46 8.79
CA ALA A 60 -0.27 -6.39 7.86
C ALA A 60 0.74 -7.12 6.96
N LEU A 61 1.80 -6.43 6.54
CA LEU A 61 2.81 -6.94 5.61
C LEU A 61 4.06 -7.48 6.33
N ARG A 62 4.12 -7.34 7.66
CA ARG A 62 5.25 -7.70 8.54
C ARG A 62 6.55 -6.95 8.16
N LEU A 63 6.42 -5.65 7.95
CA LEU A 63 7.53 -4.76 7.61
C LEU A 63 7.95 -3.98 8.86
N GLN A 64 9.26 -3.88 9.08
CA GLN A 64 9.85 -3.09 10.17
C GLN A 64 10.35 -1.71 9.73
N VAL A 65 10.16 -1.37 8.45
CA VAL A 65 10.60 -0.11 7.84
C VAL A 65 9.42 0.77 7.46
N ALA A 66 9.72 2.06 7.26
CA ALA A 66 8.78 2.97 6.62
C ALA A 66 8.44 2.47 5.22
N VAL A 67 7.18 2.62 4.83
CA VAL A 67 6.68 2.22 3.51
C VAL A 67 6.35 3.46 2.69
N ASP A 68 6.82 3.49 1.45
CA ASP A 68 6.35 4.47 0.48
C ASP A 68 4.98 4.05 -0.07
N VAL A 69 3.98 4.87 0.18
CA VAL A 69 2.60 4.66 -0.29
C VAL A 69 2.24 5.50 -1.52
N GLY A 70 3.18 6.30 -2.04
CA GLY A 70 2.98 7.22 -3.15
C GLY A 70 2.33 6.58 -4.39
N PRO A 71 2.73 5.38 -4.84
CA PRO A 71 2.06 4.72 -5.96
C PRO A 71 0.60 4.34 -5.68
N VAL A 72 0.26 3.96 -4.45
CA VAL A 72 -1.12 3.69 -4.05
C VAL A 72 -1.93 4.99 -3.99
N ALA A 73 -1.37 6.06 -3.42
CA ALA A 73 -2.01 7.37 -3.36
C ALA A 73 -2.35 7.90 -4.76
N ARG A 74 -1.40 7.82 -5.71
CA ARG A 74 -1.64 8.18 -7.12
C ARG A 74 -2.73 7.35 -7.77
N HIS A 75 -2.79 6.05 -7.49
CA HIS A 75 -3.85 5.17 -8.02
C HIS A 75 -5.23 5.54 -7.49
N LEU A 76 -5.31 6.03 -6.25
CA LEU A 76 -6.54 6.54 -5.65
C LEU A 76 -6.88 7.98 -6.06
N GLY A 77 -6.12 8.59 -6.96
CA GLY A 77 -6.35 9.96 -7.43
C GLY A 77 -6.03 11.03 -6.38
N ILE A 78 -5.29 10.69 -5.32
CA ILE A 78 -4.84 11.65 -4.31
C ILE A 78 -3.66 12.40 -4.92
N GLN A 79 -3.92 13.57 -5.49
CA GLN A 79 -2.89 14.52 -5.87
C GLN A 79 -2.79 15.56 -4.75
N HIS A 80 -1.62 15.67 -4.13
CA HIS A 80 -1.32 16.87 -3.35
C HIS A 80 -1.14 18.02 -4.35
N PRO A 81 -1.76 19.20 -4.11
CA PRO A 81 -1.38 20.43 -4.80
C PRO A 81 0.08 20.81 -4.49
#